data_AF-A0A0T6B4S5-F1
#
_entry.id   AF-A0A0T6B4S5-F1
#
_cell.length_a   1.000
_cell.length_b   1.000
_cell.length_c   1.000
_cell.angle_alpha   90.00
_cell.angle_beta   90.00
_cell.angle_gamma   90.00
#
_symmetry.space_group_name_H-M   'P 1'
#
loop_
_entity.id
_entity.type
_entity.pdbx_description
1 polymer ?
#
loop_
_entity_poly.entity_id
_entity_poly.type
_entity_poly.pdbx_seq_one_letter_code
_entity_poly.pdbx_strand_id
1 'polypeptide(L)'
;MQMPEEEAFAVLVKIMQDYRMRDMFKPTMAELGLCMFQLENLVAEQLPDLNQHFQSQAFHTTMYASSWFLTLFTTALSLPLACRIMDVFLSEGMEIIFKLALAMLTLGKEE
;
A
#
# COMPACT_ATOMS: atom_id res chain seq x y z
N MET A 1 -17.87 -10.63 -12.14
CA MET A 1 -18.13 -9.55 -11.18
C MET A 1 -18.41 -10.24 -9.85
N GLN A 2 -17.55 -10.06 -8.84
CA GLN A 2 -17.53 -10.90 -7.63
C GLN A 2 -18.75 -10.72 -6.71
N MET A 3 -19.52 -9.65 -6.91
CA MET A 3 -20.70 -9.31 -6.12
C MET A 3 -21.63 -8.34 -6.89
N PRO A 4 -22.93 -8.28 -6.55
CA PRO A 4 -23.85 -7.24 -7.00
C PRO A 4 -23.42 -5.82 -6.62
N GLU A 5 -23.96 -4.82 -7.31
CA GLU A 5 -23.63 -3.40 -7.09
C GLU A 5 -23.86 -2.93 -5.65
N GLU A 6 -25.00 -3.27 -5.05
CA GLU A 6 -25.37 -2.84 -3.70
C GLU A 6 -24.39 -3.39 -2.65
N GLU A 7 -24.03 -4.66 -2.77
CA GLU A 7 -23.06 -5.31 -1.89
C GLU A 7 -21.65 -4.71 -2.07
N ALA A 8 -21.25 -4.44 -3.32
CA ALA A 8 -19.99 -3.78 -3.62
C ALA A 8 -19.90 -2.39 -2.98
N PHE A 9 -20.98 -1.61 -3.05
CA PHE A 9 -21.05 -0.31 -2.39
C PHE A 9 -20.97 -0.44 -0.87
N ALA A 10 -21.69 -1.40 -0.27
CA ALA A 10 -21.65 -1.64 1.16
C ALA A 10 -20.23 -2.00 1.65
N VAL A 11 -19.53 -2.87 0.91
CA VAL A 11 -18.13 -3.23 1.22
C VAL A 11 -17.20 -2.02 1.05
N LEU A 12 -17.38 -1.22 -0.01
CA LEU A 12 -16.58 -0.01 -0.21
C LEU A 12 -16.76 0.99 0.95
N VAL A 13 -17.98 1.22 1.42
CA VAL A 13 -18.24 2.07 2.59
C VAL A 13 -17.50 1.55 3.81
N LYS A 14 -17.52 0.23 4.03
CA LYS A 14 -16.80 -0.41 5.13
C LYS A 14 -15.28 -0.25 5.02
N ILE A 15 -14.71 -0.44 3.83
CA ILE A 15 -13.29 -0.19 3.57
C ILE A 15 -12.94 1.29 3.85
N MET A 16 -13.77 2.22 3.40
CA MET A 16 -13.50 3.65 3.57
C MET A 16 -13.63 4.12 5.02
N GLN A 17 -14.58 3.58 5.78
CA GLN A 17 -14.88 4.00 7.15
C GLN A 17 -14.17 3.16 8.20
N ASP A 18 -14.40 1.85 8.20
CA ASP A 18 -13.96 0.94 9.26
C ASP A 18 -12.47 0.60 9.11
N TYR A 19 -11.98 0.42 7.87
CA TYR A 19 -10.54 0.26 7.58
C TYR A 19 -9.81 1.60 7.40
N ARG A 20 -10.51 2.71 7.62
CA ARG A 20 -9.98 4.08 7.61
C ARG A 20 -9.25 4.49 6.32
N MET A 21 -9.50 3.81 5.20
CA MET A 21 -8.90 4.17 3.89
C MET A 21 -9.17 5.62 3.51
N ARG A 22 -10.35 6.16 3.87
CA ARG A 22 -10.71 7.57 3.58
C ARG A 22 -9.73 8.58 4.17
N ASP A 23 -9.05 8.25 5.27
CA ASP A 23 -8.14 9.18 5.94
C ASP A 23 -6.92 9.49 5.08
N MET A 24 -6.50 8.53 4.26
CA MET A 24 -5.42 8.71 3.27
C MET A 24 -5.82 9.62 2.10
N PHE A 25 -7.12 9.83 1.84
CA PHE A 25 -7.60 10.69 0.75
C PHE A 25 -7.99 12.11 1.20
N LYS A 26 -7.86 12.43 2.49
CA LYS A 26 -8.13 13.79 2.99
C LYS A 26 -7.18 14.80 2.34
N PRO A 27 -7.59 16.06 2.14
CA PRO A 27 -6.78 17.05 1.41
C PRO A 27 -5.36 17.25 1.94
N THR A 28 -5.14 17.06 3.25
CA THR A 28 -3.81 17.16 3.86
C THR A 28 -2.91 15.96 3.59
N MET A 29 -3.48 14.83 3.15
CA MET A 29 -2.79 13.56 2.92
C MET A 29 -1.96 13.12 4.14
N ALA A 30 -2.34 13.54 5.35
CA ALA A 30 -1.54 13.33 6.56
C ALA A 30 -1.37 11.85 6.89
N GLU A 31 -2.44 11.05 6.76
CA GLU A 31 -2.39 9.61 6.99
C GLU A 31 -1.50 8.91 5.95
N LEU A 32 -1.58 9.33 4.68
CA LEU A 32 -0.70 8.81 3.63
C LEU A 32 0.76 9.17 3.94
N GLY A 33 1.03 10.41 4.32
CA GLY A 33 2.38 10.87 4.70
C GLY A 33 2.96 10.07 5.87
N LEU A 34 2.13 9.74 6.87
CA LEU A 34 2.51 8.86 7.97
C LEU A 34 2.88 7.45 7.46
N CYS A 35 2.07 6.87 6.57
CA CYS A 35 2.39 5.57 5.96
C CYS A 35 3.70 5.62 5.16
N MET A 36 3.96 6.70 4.42
CA MET A 36 5.22 6.86 3.68
C MET A 36 6.43 6.91 4.60
N PHE A 37 6.33 7.66 5.71
CA PHE A 37 7.37 7.70 6.74
C PHE A 37 7.60 6.34 7.41
N GLN A 38 6.52 5.61 7.73
CA GLN A 38 6.61 4.27 8.29
C GLN A 38 7.29 3.29 7.31
N LEU A 39 6.91 3.33 6.03
CA LEU A 39 7.53 2.48 5.02
C LEU A 39 9.01 2.84 4.82
N GLU A 40 9.36 4.13 4.80
CA GLU A 40 10.76 4.57 4.69
C GLU A 40 11.62 4.01 5.83
N ASN A 41 11.13 4.06 7.07
CA ASN A 41 11.84 3.46 8.21
C ASN A 41 11.94 1.94 8.09
N LEU A 42 10.88 1.26 7.66
CA LEU A 42 10.91 -0.19 7.46
C LEU A 42 11.92 -0.60 6.38
N VAL A 43 12.01 0.16 5.28
CA VAL A 43 13.01 -0.06 4.22
C VAL A 43 14.41 0.23 4.75
N ALA A 44 14.59 1.25 5.58
CA ALA A 44 15.87 1.55 6.23
C ALA A 44 16.35 0.41 7.14
N GLU A 45 15.45 -0.20 7.90
CA GLU A 45 15.76 -1.28 8.83
C GLU A 45 15.98 -2.62 8.12
N GLN A 46 15.13 -2.98 7.15
CA GLN A 46 15.15 -4.31 6.52
C GLN A 46 15.94 -4.38 5.22
N LEU A 47 16.06 -3.27 4.48
CA LEU A 47 16.74 -3.18 3.19
C LEU A 47 17.72 -1.99 3.16
N PRO A 48 18.72 -1.93 4.07
CA PRO A 48 19.57 -0.76 4.25
C PRO A 48 20.34 -0.35 2.99
N ASP A 49 20.84 -1.31 2.20
CA ASP A 49 21.55 -1.02 0.94
C ASP A 49 20.63 -0.32 -0.08
N LEU A 50 19.36 -0.77 -0.15
CA LEU A 50 18.38 -0.21 -1.08
C LEU A 50 17.99 1.20 -0.64
N ASN A 51 17.77 1.40 0.66
CA ASN A 51 17.53 2.73 1.22
C ASN A 51 18.68 3.69 0.89
N GLN A 52 19.93 3.28 1.13
CA GLN A 52 21.10 4.09 0.82
C GLN A 52 21.16 4.46 -0.67
N HIS A 53 20.85 3.50 -1.55
CA HIS A 53 20.78 3.76 -2.98
C HIS A 53 19.70 4.79 -3.31
N PHE A 54 18.47 4.62 -2.81
CA PHE A 54 17.37 5.56 -3.01
C PHE A 54 17.73 6.97 -2.51
N GLN A 55 18.32 7.09 -1.32
CA GLN A 55 18.78 8.37 -0.78
C GLN A 55 19.84 9.02 -1.66
N SER A 56 20.80 8.25 -2.20
CA SER A 56 21.82 8.79 -3.11
C SER A 56 21.25 9.37 -4.41
N GLN A 57 20.09 8.86 -4.84
CA GLN A 57 19.38 9.30 -6.04
C GLN A 57 18.27 10.32 -5.74
N ALA A 58 18.11 10.77 -4.49
CA ALA A 58 16.97 11.58 -4.04
C ALA A 58 15.61 10.95 -4.41
N PHE A 59 15.53 9.62 -4.39
CA PHE A 59 14.33 8.86 -4.72
C PHE A 59 13.49 8.61 -3.47
N HIS A 60 12.50 9.45 -3.25
CA HIS A 60 11.68 9.41 -2.03
C HIS A 60 10.58 8.34 -2.10
N THR A 61 10.24 7.74 -0.95
CA THR A 61 9.19 6.71 -0.80
C THR A 61 7.85 7.13 -1.42
N THR A 62 7.48 8.40 -1.28
CA THR A 62 6.27 9.00 -1.85
C THR A 62 6.19 8.88 -3.38
N MET A 63 7.32 8.83 -4.09
CA MET A 63 7.37 8.81 -5.55
C MET A 63 6.88 7.49 -6.15
N TYR A 64 7.07 6.37 -5.44
CA TYR A 64 6.70 5.04 -5.95
C TYR A 64 5.59 4.37 -5.14
N ALA A 65 5.53 4.58 -3.82
CA ALA A 65 4.65 3.81 -2.95
C ALA A 65 3.25 4.42 -2.80
N SER A 66 3.04 5.71 -3.10
CA SER A 66 1.74 6.37 -2.85
C SER A 66 0.55 5.63 -3.50
N SER A 67 0.72 5.15 -4.73
CA SER A 67 -0.32 4.41 -5.44
C SER A 67 -0.61 3.05 -4.81
N TRP A 68 0.39 2.40 -4.21
CA TRP A 68 0.24 1.09 -3.57
C TRP A 68 -0.75 1.16 -2.39
N PHE A 69 -0.61 2.18 -1.55
CA PHE A 69 -1.48 2.39 -0.39
C PHE A 69 -2.87 2.89 -0.81
N LEU A 70 -2.95 3.86 -1.71
CA LEU A 70 -4.23 4.45 -2.11
C LEU A 70 -5.12 3.45 -2.87
N THR A 71 -4.52 2.54 -3.63
CA THR A 71 -5.25 1.63 -4.52
C THR A 71 -5.23 0.18 -4.06
N LEU A 72 -4.63 -0.13 -2.91
CA LEU A 72 -4.40 -1.50 -2.45
C LEU A 72 -3.77 -2.37 -3.55
N PHE A 73 -2.74 -1.82 -4.22
CA PHE A 73 -2.02 -2.43 -5.36
C PHE A 73 -2.84 -2.76 -6.61
N THR A 74 -4.13 -2.39 -6.69
CA THR A 74 -4.98 -2.68 -7.86
C THR A 74 -4.50 -2.06 -9.16
N THR A 75 -3.72 -0.97 -9.10
CA THR A 75 -3.12 -0.33 -10.28
C THR A 75 -1.69 -0.79 -10.58
N ALA A 76 -1.05 -1.51 -9.66
CA ALA A 76 0.36 -1.91 -9.78
C ALA A 76 0.50 -3.39 -10.17
N LEU A 77 -0.44 -4.24 -9.77
CA LEU A 77 -0.39 -5.68 -9.93
C LEU A 77 -1.56 -6.19 -10.79
N SER A 78 -1.45 -7.44 -11.26
CA SER A 78 -2.53 -8.07 -12.01
C SER A 78 -3.79 -8.19 -11.16
N LEU A 79 -4.97 -8.06 -11.78
CA LEU A 79 -6.25 -8.13 -11.09
C LEU A 79 -6.41 -9.39 -10.20
N PRO A 80 -6.01 -10.60 -10.64
CA PRO A 80 -6.10 -11.79 -9.78
C PRO A 80 -5.27 -11.66 -8.49
N LEU A 81 -4.08 -11.07 -8.56
CA LEU A 81 -3.24 -10.85 -7.39
C LEU A 81 -3.80 -9.75 -6.50
N ALA A 82 -4.27 -8.64 -7.09
CA ALA A 82 -4.90 -7.56 -6.35
C ALA A 82 -6.16 -8.04 -5.59
N CYS A 83 -6.95 -8.94 -6.15
CA CYS A 83 -8.06 -9.58 -5.43
C CYS A 83 -7.59 -10.36 -4.20
N ARG A 84 -6.48 -11.10 -4.30
CA ARG A 84 -5.91 -11.83 -3.15
C ARG A 84 -5.38 -10.88 -2.08
N ILE A 85 -4.76 -9.78 -2.49
CA ILE A 85 -4.34 -8.71 -1.57
C ILE A 85 -5.56 -8.13 -0.85
N MET A 86 -6.66 -7.91 -1.57
CA MET A 86 -7.90 -7.41 -0.98
C MET A 86 -8.50 -8.41 0.03
N ASP A 87 -8.48 -9.72 -0.27
CA ASP A 87 -8.94 -10.76 0.67
C ASP A 87 -8.17 -10.69 2.00
N VAL A 88 -6.84 -10.60 1.93
CA VAL A 88 -5.98 -10.52 3.13
C VAL A 88 -6.13 -9.17 3.83
N PHE A 89 -6.25 -8.07 3.08
CA PHE A 89 -6.51 -6.74 3.63
C PHE A 89 -7.81 -6.69 4.44
N LEU A 90 -8.88 -7.34 3.97
CA LEU A 90 -10.14 -7.44 4.70
C LEU A 90 -10.05 -8.35 5.94
N SER A 91 -8.98 -9.13 6.10
CA SER A 91 -8.76 -9.96 7.29
C SER A 91 -7.78 -9.34 8.28
N GLU A 92 -6.67 -8.77 7.79
CA GLU A 92 -5.55 -8.30 8.61
C GLU A 92 -5.42 -6.77 8.67
N GLY A 93 -6.10 -6.04 7.78
CA GLY A 93 -6.06 -4.58 7.71
C GLY A 93 -4.79 -4.04 7.05
N MET A 94 -4.41 -2.81 7.42
CA MET A 94 -3.37 -2.03 6.73
C MET A 94 -1.96 -2.64 6.81
N GLU A 95 -1.69 -3.45 7.84
CA GLU A 95 -0.36 -4.04 8.06
C GLU A 95 0.12 -4.87 6.86
N ILE A 96 -0.79 -5.56 6.17
CA ILE A 96 -0.45 -6.37 4.99
C ILE A 96 0.08 -5.51 3.84
N ILE A 97 -0.34 -4.25 3.72
CA ILE A 97 0.11 -3.35 2.65
C ILE A 97 1.59 -2.99 2.83
N PHE A 98 2.03 -2.79 4.07
CA PHE A 98 3.45 -2.60 4.38
C PHE A 98 4.28 -3.86 4.10
N LYS A 99 3.79 -5.04 4.51
CA LYS A 99 4.46 -6.31 4.23
C LYS A 99 4.61 -6.56 2.72
N LEU A 100 3.57 -6.29 1.94
CA LEU A 100 3.59 -6.42 0.49
C LEU A 100 4.53 -5.41 -0.17
N ALA A 101 4.57 -4.16 0.31
CA ALA A 101 5.50 -3.16 -0.20
C ALA A 101 6.96 -3.59 0.00
N LEU A 102 7.31 -4.10 1.19
CA LEU A 102 8.65 -4.64 1.45
C LEU A 102 8.95 -5.87 0.60
N ALA A 103 8.00 -6.79 0.46
CA ALA A 103 8.17 -7.99 -0.35
C ALA A 103 8.41 -7.63 -1.82
N MET A 104 7.67 -6.66 -2.37
CA MET A 104 7.88 -6.16 -3.73
C MET A 104 9.25 -5.52 -3.92
N LEU A 105 9.71 -4.70 -2.97
CA LEU A 105 11.05 -4.10 -3.03
C LEU A 105 12.16 -5.15 -2.92
N THR A 106 11.94 -6.19 -2.13
CA THR A 106 12.89 -7.30 -1.98
C THR A 106 13.00 -8.10 -3.29
N LEU A 107 11.86 -8.48 -3.88
CA LEU A 107 11.81 -9.16 -5.16
C LEU A 107 12.49 -8.35 -6.28
N GLY A 108 12.18 -7.05 -6.36
CA GLY A 108 12.79 -6.17 -7.37
C GLY A 108 14.28 -5.85 -7.14
N LYS A 109 14.85 -6.16 -5.97
CA LYS A 109 16.30 -6.08 -5.71
C LYS A 109 17.02 -7.35 -6.17
N GLU A 110 16.34 -8.49 -6.17
CA GLU A 110 16.91 -9.80 -6.52
C GLU A 110 16.86 -10.08 -8.04
N GLU A 111 15.95 -9.44 -8.76
CA GLU A 111 15.92 -9.41 -10.24
C GLU A 111 17.00 -8.51 -10.84
#